data_AF-A0A7C2QV66-F1
#
_entry.id   AF-A0A7C2QV66-F1
#
_cell.length_a   1.000
_cell.length_b   1.000
_cell.length_c   1.000
_cell.angle_alpha   90.00
_cell.angle_beta   90.00
_cell.angle_gamma   90.00
#
_symmetry.space_group_name_H-M   'P 1'
#
loop_
_entity.id
_entity.type
_entity.pdbx_description
1 polymer ?
#
loop_
_entity_poly.entity_id
_entity_poly.type
_entity_poly.pdbx_seq_one_letter_code
_entity_poly.pdbx_strand_id
1 'polypeptide(L)' 'MARLPTLWATRARNRRELSRLTAEQMRDTGLDPDLVRRESRKPFWRA' A
#
# COMPACT_ATOMS: atom_id res chain seq x y z
N MET A 1 -12.87 10.84 13.83
CA MET A 1 -12.52 9.41 13.97
C MET A 1 -12.99 8.65 12.73
N ALA A 2 -12.09 8.05 11.95
CA ALA A 2 -12.50 7.20 10.83
C ALA A 2 -13.08 5.89 11.39
N ARG A 3 -14.25 5.47 10.91
CA ARG A 3 -14.83 4.17 11.27
C ARG A 3 -13.98 3.05 10.68
N LEU A 4 -13.87 1.91 11.39
CA LEU A 4 -13.05 0.76 10.98
C LEU A 4 -13.27 0.33 9.51
N PRO A 5 -14.51 0.28 8.97
CA PRO A 5 -14.73 -0.07 7.56
C PRO A 5 -14.09 0.91 6.58
N THR A 6 -14.17 2.23 6.86
CA THR A 6 -13.56 3.26 6.03
C THR A 6 -12.04 3.13 6.05
N LEU A 7 -11.45 2.90 7.23
CA LEU A 7 -10.01 2.68 7.38
C LEU A 7 -9.53 1.46 6.57
N TRP A 8 -10.26 0.35 6.67
CA TRP A 8 -9.97 -0.87 5.93
C TRP A 8 -10.11 -0.70 4.42
N ALA A 9 -11.14 0.01 3.96
CA ALA A 9 -11.32 0.35 2.55
C ALA A 9 -10.14 1.20 2.03
N THR A 10 -9.71 2.21 2.79
CA THR A 10 -8.54 3.02 2.45
C THR A 10 -7.27 2.17 2.37
N ARG A 11 -7.04 1.26 3.33
CA ARG A 11 -5.88 0.37 3.30
C ARG A 11 -5.90 -0.57 2.10
N ALA A 12 -7.04 -1.19 1.81
CA ALA A 12 -7.20 -2.06 0.65
C ALA A 12 -6.87 -1.31 -0.65
N ARG A 13 -7.41 -0.09 -0.81
CA ARG A 13 -7.11 0.77 -1.97
C ARG A 13 -5.62 1.10 -2.06
N ASN A 14 -5.03 1.62 -0.99
CA ASN A 14 -3.63 2.05 -0.98
C ASN A 14 -2.68 0.88 -1.31
N ARG A 15 -2.94 -0.31 -0.77
CA ARG A 15 -2.12 -1.50 -1.06
C ARG A 15 -2.24 -1.98 -2.50
N ARG A 16 -3.43 -1.85 -3.09
CA ARG A 16 -3.63 -2.11 -4.52
C ARG A 16 -2.84 -1.11 -5.36
N GLU A 17 -2.80 0.17 -4.99
CA GLU A 17 -1.97 1.15 -5.70
C GLU A 17 -0.47 0.84 -5.54
N LEU A 18 -0.01 0.50 -4.33
CA LEU A 18 1.37 0.07 -4.09
C LEU A 18 1.77 -1.13 -4.97
N SER A 19 0.88 -2.10 -5.17
CA SER A 19 1.15 -3.26 -6.03
C SER A 19 1.28 -2.94 -7.52
N ARG A 20 0.83 -1.75 -7.96
CA ARG A 20 0.85 -1.31 -9.35
C ARG A 20 2.02 -0.39 -9.68
N LEU A 21 2.77 0.05 -8.68
CA LEU A 21 3.91 0.92 -8.90
C LEU A 21 4.95 0.23 -9.80
N THR A 22 5.45 0.97 -10.78
CA THR A 22 6.57 0.51 -11.61
C THR A 22 7.90 0.72 -10.87
N ALA A 23 8.95 0.01 -11.32
CA ALA A 23 10.28 0.19 -10.75
C ALA A 23 10.81 1.63 -10.92
N GLU A 24 10.45 2.30 -12.01
CA GLU A 24 10.78 3.70 -12.26
C GLU A 24 10.08 4.63 -11.26
N GLN A 25 8.78 4.48 -11.07
CA GLN A 25 8.03 5.26 -10.07
C GLN A 25 8.58 5.07 -8.66
N MET A 26 8.95 3.83 -8.30
CA MET A 26 9.58 3.56 -7.00
C MET A 26 10.93 4.27 -6.88
N ARG A 27 11.76 4.26 -7.93
CA ARG A 27 13.05 4.96 -7.96
C ARG A 27 12.88 6.47 -7.82
N ASP A 28 11.98 7.06 -8.59
CA ASP A 28 11.75 8.51 -8.63
C ASP A 28 11.21 9.05 -7.30
N THR A 29 10.46 8.22 -6.56
CA THR A 29 9.91 8.56 -5.25
C THR A 29 10.77 8.11 -4.08
N GLY A 30 11.88 7.39 -4.33
CA GLY A 30 12.75 6.84 -3.29
C GLY A 30 12.11 5.72 -2.46
N LEU A 31 11.09 5.05 -3.00
CA LEU A 31 10.45 3.91 -2.34
C LEU A 31 11.28 2.64 -2.47
N ASP A 32 11.51 1.97 -1.35
CA ASP A 32 12.15 0.65 -1.32
C ASP A 32 11.19 -0.41 -1.92
N PRO A 33 11.59 -1.10 -3.02
CA PRO A 33 10.75 -2.11 -3.66
C PRO A 33 10.34 -3.28 -2.75
N ASP A 34 11.18 -3.66 -1.78
CA ASP A 34 10.88 -4.76 -0.86
C ASP A 34 9.91 -4.33 0.23
N LEU A 35 10.03 -3.09 0.71
CA LEU A 35 9.04 -2.48 1.58
C LEU A 35 7.68 -2.39 0.87
N VAL A 36 7.65 -1.91 -0.37
CA VAL A 36 6.40 -1.79 -1.16
C VAL A 36 5.76 -3.16 -1.37
N ARG A 37 6.55 -4.18 -1.73
CA ARG A 37 6.07 -5.57 -1.85
C ARG A 37 5.52 -6.12 -0.53
N ARG A 38 6.18 -5.84 0.60
CA ARG A 38 5.71 -6.29 1.90
C ARG A 38 4.40 -5.61 2.29
N GLU A 39 4.33 -4.29 2.15
CA GLU A 39 3.14 -3.51 2.52
C GLU A 39 1.94 -3.82 1.65
N SER A 40 2.12 -3.98 0.34
CA SER A 40 1.03 -4.33 -0.60
C SER A 40 0.41 -5.70 -0.33
N ARG A 41 1.17 -6.66 0.22
CA ARG A 41 0.67 -8.00 0.55
C ARG A 41 -0.03 -8.11 1.91
N LYS A 42 0.02 -7.06 2.74
CA LYS A 42 -0.64 -7.09 4.05
C LYS A 42 -2.18 -7.14 3.90
N PRO A 43 -2.88 -8.00 4.64
CA PRO A 43 -4.34 -7.98 4.68
C PRO A 43 -4.88 -6.64 5.16
N PHE A 44 -5.97 -6.13 4.58
CA PHE A 44 -6.48 -4.75 4.81
C PHE A 44 -6.74 -4.40 6.27
N TRP A 45 -7.03 -5.39 7.12
CA TRP A 45 -7.30 -5.21 8.54
C TRP A 45 -6.04 -5.05 9.40
N ARG A 46 -4.88 -5.46 8.90
CA ARG A 46 -3.60 -5.40 9.60
C ARG A 46 -2.86 -4.10 9.26
N ALA A 47 -2.26 -3.47 10.27
CA ALA A 47 -1.34 -2.34 10.09
C ALA A 47 0.04 -2.84 9.65
#